data_AF-A0AAQ0LW75-F1
#
_entry.id   AF-A0AAQ0LW75-F1
#
_cell.length_a   1.000
_cell.length_b   1.000
_cell.length_c   1.000
_cell.angle_alpha   90.00
_cell.angle_beta   90.00
_cell.angle_gamma   90.00
#
_symmetry.space_group_name_H-M   'P 1'
#
loop_
_entity.id
_entity.type
_entity.pdbx_description
1 polymer ?
#
loop_
_entity_poly.entity_id
_entity_poly.type
_entity_poly.pdbx_seq_one_letter_code
_entity_poly.pdbx_strand_id
1 'polypeptide(L)'
;MKDCNIKESINTLLQSDISVSNISEATGISKAHITSLKNGTKEISKASFETVEKLYHYYLDQKNYLESGTDEDKAIRNVKIPKDIRLFIISLKETIDDINNISSNININNVSVERLFTLSKEHKSINVVSQLIVNQLIPIKMKNEAISYNLNFATPINKKEYLFEEIQNFTITFKQNDLELMLKKLIYKGAKVKLIKSFFNHSDSYNTGIYIDMHQDEIFKYENSFLNISINDKSNEEES
;
A
#
# COMPACT_ATOMS: atom_id res chain seq x y z
N MET A 1 26.27 24.14 7.60
CA MET A 1 24.82 23.96 7.86
C MET A 1 24.10 24.94 6.96
N LYS A 2 23.23 24.48 6.05
CA LYS A 2 22.42 25.39 5.23
C LYS A 2 21.26 25.89 6.11
N ASP A 3 21.23 27.18 6.40
CA ASP A 3 20.07 27.83 7.00
C ASP A 3 18.88 27.64 6.06
N CYS A 4 17.94 26.79 6.45
CA CYS A 4 16.72 26.55 5.71
C CYS A 4 15.79 27.75 5.95
N ASN A 5 15.60 28.58 4.94
CA ASN A 5 14.75 29.75 5.04
C ASN A 5 13.29 29.29 5.23
N ILE A 6 12.68 29.58 6.40
CA ILE A 6 11.29 29.21 6.76
C ILE A 6 10.31 29.54 5.63
N LYS A 7 10.51 30.66 4.93
CA LYS A 7 9.67 31.08 3.81
C LYS A 7 9.77 30.13 2.61
N GLU A 8 10.97 29.66 2.29
CA GLU A 8 11.21 28.72 1.19
C GLU A 8 10.62 27.34 1.50
N SER A 9 10.72 26.89 2.75
CA SER A 9 10.09 25.66 3.23
C SER A 9 8.57 25.70 3.06
N ILE A 10 7.92 26.77 3.53
CA ILE A 10 6.46 26.92 3.39
C ILE A 10 6.08 27.02 1.91
N ASN A 11 6.85 27.73 1.09
CA ASN A 11 6.59 27.78 -0.36
C ASN A 11 6.72 26.40 -1.02
N THR A 12 7.68 25.59 -0.60
CA THR A 12 7.84 24.19 -1.06
C THR A 12 6.61 23.35 -0.71
N LEU A 13 6.10 23.47 0.51
CA LEU A 13 4.84 22.85 0.92
C LEU A 13 3.65 23.34 0.06
N LEU A 14 3.52 24.66 -0.12
CA LEU A 14 2.39 25.24 -0.86
C LEU A 14 2.42 24.84 -2.35
N GLN A 15 3.60 24.72 -2.95
CA GLN A 15 3.78 24.30 -4.34
C GLN A 15 3.76 22.78 -4.53
N SER A 16 3.68 22.00 -3.45
CA SER A 16 3.58 20.53 -3.52
C SER A 16 2.22 20.06 -4.06
N ASP A 17 2.16 18.77 -4.36
CA ASP A 17 0.94 18.05 -4.75
C ASP A 17 0.03 17.73 -3.55
N ILE A 18 0.43 18.10 -2.32
CA ILE A 18 -0.42 17.97 -1.14
C ILE A 18 -1.66 18.86 -1.35
N SER A 19 -2.82 18.21 -1.21
CA SER A 19 -4.11 18.84 -1.46
C SER A 19 -4.39 19.96 -0.46
N VAL A 20 -5.14 20.98 -0.90
CA VAL A 20 -5.62 22.07 -0.02
C VAL A 20 -6.39 21.51 1.18
N SER A 21 -7.19 20.46 0.97
CA SER A 21 -7.95 19.82 2.04
C SER A 21 -7.04 19.21 3.11
N ASN A 22 -5.99 18.50 2.70
CA ASN A 22 -5.08 17.82 3.63
C ASN A 22 -4.27 18.83 4.45
N ILE A 23 -3.76 19.89 3.80
CA ILE A 23 -3.05 20.97 4.50
C ILE A 23 -4.01 21.64 5.49
N SER A 24 -5.24 21.93 5.06
CA SER A 24 -6.25 22.60 5.89
C SER A 24 -6.64 21.80 7.12
N GLU A 25 -6.84 20.49 6.96
CA GLU A 25 -7.21 19.58 8.04
C GLU A 25 -6.08 19.42 9.06
N ALA A 26 -4.84 19.24 8.59
CA ALA A 26 -3.69 19.04 9.47
C ALA A 26 -3.25 20.33 10.19
N THR A 27 -3.39 21.49 9.56
CA THR A 27 -2.94 22.77 10.13
C THR A 27 -4.04 23.54 10.85
N GLY A 28 -5.31 23.18 10.63
CA GLY A 28 -6.47 23.95 11.09
C GLY A 28 -6.65 25.29 10.36
N ILE A 29 -5.87 25.58 9.31
CA ILE A 29 -6.02 26.80 8.49
C ILE A 29 -7.15 26.57 7.49
N SER A 30 -8.02 27.55 7.27
CA SER A 30 -9.13 27.40 6.33
C SER A 30 -8.68 27.11 4.89
N LYS A 31 -9.43 26.24 4.19
CA LYS A 31 -9.18 25.89 2.78
C LYS A 31 -9.06 27.12 1.88
N ALA A 32 -9.93 28.12 2.07
CA ALA A 32 -9.90 29.36 1.29
C ALA A 32 -8.58 30.14 1.47
N HIS A 33 -8.04 30.15 2.69
CA HIS A 33 -6.77 30.80 2.99
C HIS A 33 -5.59 30.03 2.38
N ILE A 34 -5.57 28.70 2.49
CA ILE A 34 -4.56 27.85 1.85
C ILE A 34 -4.60 27.98 0.32
N THR A 35 -5.78 27.97 -0.30
CA THR A 35 -5.94 28.19 -1.75
C THR A 35 -5.37 29.54 -2.18
N SER A 36 -5.62 30.60 -1.39
CA SER A 36 -5.11 31.94 -1.70
C SER A 36 -3.58 32.00 -1.64
N LEU A 37 -2.97 31.27 -0.68
CA LEU A 37 -1.53 31.13 -0.57
C LEU A 37 -0.93 30.27 -1.70
N LYS A 38 -1.54 29.12 -2.05
CA LYS A 38 -1.08 28.27 -3.17
C LYS A 38 -1.13 28.99 -4.52
N ASN A 39 -2.18 29.77 -4.75
CA ASN A 39 -2.38 30.49 -6.01
C ASN A 39 -1.59 31.81 -6.09
N GLY A 40 -0.89 32.21 -5.02
CA GLY A 40 -0.12 33.44 -4.97
C GLY A 40 -0.94 34.73 -4.88
N THR A 41 -2.26 34.64 -4.65
CA THR A 41 -3.11 35.83 -4.44
C THR A 41 -2.87 36.49 -3.08
N LYS A 42 -2.36 35.73 -2.11
CA LYS A 42 -1.78 36.23 -0.86
C LYS A 42 -0.35 35.77 -0.72
N GLU A 43 0.52 36.68 -0.28
CA GLU A 43 1.91 36.36 0.00
C GLU A 43 2.08 35.82 1.42
N ILE A 44 2.88 34.77 1.58
CA ILE A 44 3.23 34.21 2.89
C ILE A 44 3.92 35.23 3.81
N SER A 45 4.67 36.19 3.25
CA SER A 45 5.31 37.28 4.02
C SER A 45 4.34 38.22 4.71
N LYS A 46 3.05 38.18 4.34
CA LYS A 46 1.98 38.99 4.92
C LYS A 46 1.00 38.15 5.75
N ALA A 47 1.28 36.85 5.92
CA ALA A 47 0.46 35.96 6.75
C ALA A 47 0.74 36.19 8.24
N SER A 48 -0.20 35.81 9.10
CA SER A 48 0.02 35.88 10.55
C SER A 48 1.13 34.93 10.98
N PHE A 49 1.83 35.26 12.07
CA PHE A 49 2.84 34.40 12.66
C PHE A 49 2.32 32.98 12.90
N GLU A 50 1.11 32.86 13.48
CA GLU A 50 0.45 31.58 13.71
C GLU A 50 0.24 30.76 12.43
N THR A 51 -0.08 31.42 11.31
CA THR A 51 -0.24 30.76 10.00
C THR A 51 1.10 30.25 9.49
N VAL A 52 2.15 31.07 9.60
CA VAL A 52 3.52 30.72 9.19
C VAL A 52 4.04 29.56 10.01
N GLU A 53 3.85 29.59 11.33
CA GLU A 53 4.27 28.55 12.27
C GLU A 53 3.57 27.21 11.97
N LYS A 54 2.24 27.21 11.85
CA LYS A 54 1.46 25.99 11.54
C LYS A 54 1.84 25.38 10.20
N LEU A 55 2.05 26.20 9.16
CA LEU A 55 2.49 25.72 7.85
C LEU A 55 3.92 25.19 7.88
N TYR A 56 4.81 25.83 8.64
CA TYR A 56 6.18 25.39 8.76
C TYR A 56 6.31 24.09 9.55
N HIS A 57 5.55 23.92 10.64
CA HIS A 57 5.50 22.65 11.36
C HIS A 57 4.97 21.53 10.48
N TYR A 58 3.88 21.77 9.75
CA TYR A 58 3.37 20.78 8.82
C TYR A 58 4.36 20.48 7.69
N TYR A 59 5.12 21.47 7.21
CA TYR A 59 6.24 21.22 6.30
C TYR A 59 7.29 20.30 6.92
N LEU A 60 7.68 20.52 8.18
CA LEU A 60 8.67 19.68 8.87
C LEU A 60 8.17 18.23 9.00
N ASP A 61 6.89 18.03 9.30
CA ASP A 61 6.27 16.70 9.34
C ASP A 61 6.28 16.00 7.98
N GLN A 62 6.11 16.77 6.91
CA GLN A 62 6.13 16.30 5.53
C GLN A 62 7.53 16.41 4.89
N LYS A 63 8.56 16.78 5.65
CA LYS A 63 9.88 17.16 5.11
C LYS A 63 10.49 16.04 4.29
N ASN A 64 10.43 14.81 4.79
CA ASN A 64 10.94 13.67 4.05
C ASN A 64 10.17 13.46 2.74
N TYR A 65 8.86 13.69 2.70
CA TYR A 65 8.06 13.57 1.47
C TYR A 65 8.31 14.71 0.46
N LEU A 66 8.56 15.92 0.97
CA LEU A 66 8.71 17.15 0.18
C LEU A 66 10.15 17.35 -0.31
N GLU A 67 11.13 16.97 0.50
CA GLU A 67 12.56 17.09 0.20
C GLU A 67 13.18 15.79 -0.34
N SER A 68 12.50 14.63 -0.17
CA SER A 68 12.82 13.45 -1.00
C SER A 68 11.99 13.52 -2.29
N GLY A 69 12.66 13.93 -3.35
CA GLY A 69 12.02 14.04 -4.65
C GLY A 69 12.95 14.62 -5.69
N THR A 70 13.51 13.76 -6.53
CA THR A 70 14.06 14.17 -7.83
C THR A 70 12.93 14.69 -8.73
N ASP A 71 13.25 15.41 -9.82
CA ASP A 71 12.23 15.75 -10.85
C ASP A 71 11.50 14.49 -11.37
N GLU A 72 12.19 13.34 -11.33
CA GLU A 72 11.61 12.03 -11.63
C GLU A 72 10.48 11.67 -10.65
N ASP A 73 10.59 11.96 -9.36
CA ASP A 73 9.56 11.63 -8.37
C ASP A 73 8.27 12.45 -8.56
N LYS A 74 8.37 13.66 -9.10
CA LYS A 74 7.20 14.44 -9.53
C LYS A 74 6.59 13.85 -10.81
N ALA A 75 7.42 13.46 -11.77
CA ALA A 75 6.95 12.83 -13.00
C ALA A 75 6.25 11.48 -12.73
N ILE A 76 6.80 10.66 -11.83
CA ILE A 76 6.23 9.38 -11.37
C ILE A 76 4.85 9.61 -10.75
N ARG A 77 4.67 10.61 -9.88
CA ARG A 77 3.36 10.88 -9.24
C ARG A 77 2.24 11.15 -10.25
N ASN A 78 2.58 11.82 -11.35
CA ASN A 78 1.67 12.16 -12.44
C ASN A 78 1.37 11.00 -13.39
N VAL A 79 2.09 9.87 -13.28
CA VAL A 79 1.82 8.69 -14.10
C VAL A 79 0.44 8.13 -13.78
N LYS A 80 -0.34 7.89 -14.84
CA LYS A 80 -1.68 7.37 -14.75
C LYS A 80 -1.68 5.84 -14.77
N ILE A 81 -2.13 5.24 -13.68
CA ILE A 81 -2.42 3.80 -13.63
C ILE A 81 -3.69 3.53 -14.46
N PRO A 82 -3.72 2.47 -15.30
CA PRO A 82 -4.92 2.05 -16.02
C PRO A 82 -6.17 1.94 -15.13
N LYS A 83 -7.32 2.34 -15.68
CA LYS A 83 -8.58 2.49 -14.91
C LYS A 83 -9.06 1.16 -14.32
N ASP A 84 -8.95 0.09 -15.08
CA ASP A 84 -9.28 -1.27 -14.68
C ASP A 84 -8.42 -1.77 -13.51
N ILE A 85 -7.10 -1.52 -13.56
CA ILE A 85 -6.19 -1.85 -12.45
C ILE A 85 -6.53 -1.04 -11.21
N ARG A 86 -6.78 0.27 -11.34
CA ARG A 86 -7.20 1.11 -10.20
C ARG A 86 -8.48 0.59 -9.54
N LEU A 87 -9.47 0.22 -10.35
CA LEU A 87 -10.70 -0.35 -9.84
C LEU A 87 -10.45 -1.68 -9.13
N PHE A 88 -9.58 -2.53 -9.69
CA PHE A 88 -9.22 -3.80 -9.06
C PHE A 88 -8.55 -3.58 -7.70
N ILE A 89 -7.59 -2.66 -7.61
CA ILE A 89 -6.89 -2.34 -6.36
C ILE A 89 -7.86 -1.85 -5.28
N ILE A 90 -8.79 -0.95 -5.63
CA ILE A 90 -9.82 -0.45 -4.70
C ILE A 90 -10.71 -1.60 -4.24
N SER A 91 -11.24 -2.39 -5.17
CA SER A 91 -12.12 -3.53 -4.84
C SER A 91 -11.41 -4.59 -3.99
N LEU A 92 -10.11 -4.84 -4.25
CA LEU A 92 -9.29 -5.73 -3.43
C LEU A 92 -9.16 -5.18 -2.02
N LYS A 93 -8.87 -3.88 -1.85
CA LYS A 93 -8.79 -3.24 -0.53
C LYS A 93 -10.10 -3.38 0.25
N GLU A 94 -11.23 -3.05 -0.38
CA GLU A 94 -12.56 -3.21 0.22
C GLU A 94 -12.81 -4.65 0.65
N THR A 95 -12.45 -5.63 -0.18
CA THR A 95 -12.64 -7.05 0.15
C THR A 95 -11.72 -7.50 1.29
N ILE A 96 -10.48 -7.00 1.36
CA ILE A 96 -9.58 -7.26 2.49
C ILE A 96 -10.14 -6.64 3.78
N ASP A 97 -10.71 -5.43 3.71
CA ASP A 97 -11.35 -4.78 4.86
C ASP A 97 -12.57 -5.58 5.33
N ASP A 98 -13.36 -6.09 4.39
CA ASP A 98 -14.48 -6.99 4.68
C ASP A 98 -14.00 -8.29 5.34
N ILE A 99 -12.93 -8.91 4.85
CA ILE A 99 -12.33 -10.12 5.45
C ILE A 99 -11.89 -9.88 6.89
N ASN A 100 -11.30 -8.71 7.17
CA ASN A 100 -10.86 -8.35 8.51
C ASN A 100 -12.03 -7.95 9.43
N ASN A 101 -13.22 -7.71 8.89
CA ASN A 101 -14.41 -7.37 9.64
C ASN A 101 -15.20 -8.63 9.99
N ILE A 102 -15.22 -9.01 11.26
CA ILE A 102 -15.93 -10.19 11.79
C ILE A 102 -17.44 -10.16 11.45
N SER A 103 -18.02 -8.98 11.23
CA SER A 103 -19.45 -8.84 10.88
C SER A 103 -19.74 -9.04 9.39
N SER A 104 -18.71 -9.18 8.55
CA SER A 104 -18.86 -9.38 7.10
C SER A 104 -19.16 -10.84 6.75
N ASN A 105 -19.77 -11.04 5.59
CA ASN A 105 -20.05 -12.37 5.04
C ASN A 105 -18.86 -12.97 4.27
N ILE A 106 -17.78 -12.21 4.07
CA ILE A 106 -16.57 -12.68 3.40
C ILE A 106 -15.56 -13.05 4.49
N ASN A 107 -15.08 -14.30 4.47
CA ASN A 107 -14.13 -14.79 5.46
C ASN A 107 -12.97 -15.55 4.79
N ILE A 108 -11.88 -15.75 5.54
CA ILE A 108 -10.84 -16.71 5.21
C ILE A 108 -10.98 -17.88 6.16
N ASN A 109 -11.23 -19.07 5.60
CA ASN A 109 -11.52 -20.28 6.37
C ASN A 109 -10.25 -21.06 6.71
N ASN A 110 -9.21 -20.91 5.90
CA ASN A 110 -7.97 -21.66 6.05
C ASN A 110 -6.76 -20.73 5.97
N VAL A 111 -5.94 -20.76 7.01
CA VAL A 111 -4.58 -20.21 7.02
C VAL A 111 -3.65 -21.38 7.32
N SER A 112 -2.63 -21.58 6.48
CA SER A 112 -1.66 -22.68 6.66
C SER A 112 -0.34 -22.15 7.18
N VAL A 113 0.30 -22.91 8.06
CA VAL A 113 1.69 -22.69 8.48
C VAL A 113 2.56 -23.68 7.73
N GLU A 114 3.43 -23.20 6.86
CA GLU A 114 4.38 -24.04 6.13
C GLU A 114 5.81 -23.83 6.62
N ARG A 115 6.56 -24.93 6.68
CA ARG A 115 7.98 -24.92 7.03
C ARG A 115 8.78 -25.75 6.05
N LEU A 116 9.64 -25.06 5.29
CA LEU A 116 10.48 -25.66 4.27
C LEU A 116 11.91 -25.80 4.80
N PHE A 117 12.43 -27.04 4.80
CA PHE A 117 13.80 -27.35 5.18
C PHE A 117 14.62 -27.68 3.93
N THR A 118 15.67 -26.91 3.68
CA THR A 118 16.67 -27.27 2.67
C THR A 118 17.74 -28.14 3.32
N LEU A 119 17.95 -29.34 2.78
CA LEU A 119 18.91 -30.31 3.32
C LEU A 119 20.22 -30.29 2.52
N SER A 120 21.34 -30.47 3.20
CA SER A 120 22.62 -30.78 2.56
C SER A 120 22.66 -32.24 2.08
N LYS A 121 23.71 -32.60 1.33
CA LYS A 121 23.98 -34.00 0.96
C LYS A 121 24.17 -34.93 2.17
N GLU A 122 24.48 -34.38 3.33
CA GLU A 122 24.60 -35.11 4.60
C GLU A 122 23.27 -35.17 5.37
N HIS A 123 22.15 -34.81 4.74
CA HIS A 123 20.82 -34.75 5.34
C HIS A 123 20.69 -33.78 6.52
N LYS A 124 21.58 -32.78 6.63
CA LYS A 124 21.49 -31.72 7.63
C LYS A 124 20.74 -30.52 7.08
N SER A 125 19.86 -29.92 7.88
CA SER A 125 19.19 -28.68 7.49
C SER A 125 20.19 -27.52 7.41
N ILE A 126 20.28 -26.90 6.25
CA ILE A 126 21.13 -25.72 6.00
C ILE A 126 20.33 -24.41 5.92
N ASN A 127 19.06 -24.51 5.57
CA ASN A 127 18.15 -23.37 5.53
C ASN A 127 16.75 -23.82 5.97
N VAL A 128 16.06 -22.94 6.70
CA VAL A 128 14.69 -23.14 7.15
C VAL A 128 13.92 -21.87 6.83
N VAL A 129 12.86 -22.02 6.04
CA VAL A 129 11.91 -20.94 5.74
C VAL A 129 10.57 -21.33 6.35
N SER A 130 10.00 -20.45 7.16
CA SER A 130 8.67 -20.64 7.74
C SER A 130 7.76 -19.52 7.26
N GLN A 131 6.54 -19.85 6.83
CA GLN A 131 5.59 -18.88 6.29
C GLN A 131 4.15 -19.20 6.70
N LEU A 132 3.34 -18.16 6.86
CA LEU A 132 1.89 -18.25 6.83
C LEU A 132 1.42 -18.14 5.39
N ILE A 133 0.47 -18.96 5.01
CA ILE A 133 -0.08 -19.01 3.66
C ILE A 133 -1.59 -18.84 3.71
N VAL A 134 -2.08 -17.91 2.92
CA VAL A 134 -3.49 -17.76 2.57
C VAL A 134 -3.62 -18.17 1.12
N ASN A 135 -4.54 -19.10 0.82
CA ASN A 135 -4.84 -19.52 -0.55
C ASN A 135 -6.33 -19.84 -0.65
N GLN A 136 -7.13 -18.83 -0.99
CA GLN A 136 -8.59 -18.95 -1.05
C GLN A 136 -9.18 -18.14 -2.20
N LEU A 137 -10.24 -18.69 -2.81
CA LEU A 137 -11.09 -17.94 -3.73
C LEU A 137 -12.00 -17.00 -2.96
N ILE A 138 -11.93 -15.72 -3.30
CA ILE A 138 -12.77 -14.66 -2.72
C ILE A 138 -13.50 -13.90 -3.84
N PRO A 139 -14.73 -13.42 -3.59
CA PRO A 139 -15.43 -12.58 -4.55
C PRO A 139 -14.87 -11.15 -4.50
N ILE A 140 -14.41 -10.62 -5.63
CA ILE A 140 -14.07 -9.21 -5.78
C ILE A 140 -15.13 -8.54 -6.65
N LYS A 141 -15.75 -7.47 -6.14
CA LYS A 141 -16.76 -6.71 -6.88
C LYS A 141 -16.12 -5.60 -7.70
N MET A 142 -16.03 -5.79 -9.01
CA MET A 142 -15.53 -4.79 -9.94
C MET A 142 -16.68 -4.18 -10.73
N LYS A 143 -17.00 -2.90 -10.46
CA LYS A 143 -18.15 -2.21 -11.06
C LYS A 143 -19.47 -2.95 -10.80
N ASN A 144 -20.03 -3.61 -11.82
CA ASN A 144 -21.30 -4.34 -11.76
C ASN A 144 -21.11 -5.86 -11.84
N GLU A 145 -19.87 -6.35 -11.83
CA GLU A 145 -19.54 -7.76 -11.95
C GLU A 145 -18.79 -8.23 -10.71
N ALA A 146 -19.14 -9.42 -10.21
CA ALA A 146 -18.35 -10.14 -9.22
C ALA A 146 -17.42 -11.10 -9.95
N ILE A 147 -16.14 -11.04 -9.63
CA ILE A 147 -15.15 -11.98 -10.16
C ILE A 147 -14.61 -12.86 -9.03
N SER A 148 -14.34 -14.12 -9.33
CA SER A 148 -13.63 -15.01 -8.41
C SER A 148 -12.13 -14.74 -8.50
N TYR A 149 -11.55 -14.23 -7.42
CA TYR A 149 -10.12 -13.94 -7.30
C TYR A 149 -9.48 -14.94 -6.35
N ASN A 150 -8.39 -15.58 -6.77
CA ASN A 150 -7.61 -16.42 -5.88
C ASN A 150 -6.62 -15.57 -5.06
N LEU A 151 -7.01 -15.24 -3.83
CA LEU A 151 -6.15 -14.61 -2.82
C LEU A 151 -5.13 -15.63 -2.35
N ASN A 152 -3.96 -15.60 -2.97
CA ASN A 152 -2.85 -16.50 -2.69
C ASN A 152 -1.59 -15.70 -2.38
N PHE A 153 -1.20 -15.62 -1.12
CA PHE A 153 0.03 -14.95 -0.69
C PHE A 153 0.63 -15.64 0.54
N ALA A 154 1.93 -15.44 0.73
CA ALA A 154 2.68 -15.99 1.84
C ALA A 154 3.40 -14.88 2.63
N THR A 155 3.39 -14.98 3.95
CA THR A 155 4.08 -14.06 4.85
C THR A 155 5.14 -14.82 5.64
N PRO A 156 6.41 -14.37 5.66
CA PRO A 156 7.44 -15.00 6.48
C PRO A 156 7.13 -14.85 7.96
N ILE A 157 7.36 -15.92 8.72
CA ILE A 157 7.12 -15.94 10.16
C ILE A 157 8.36 -16.31 10.97
N ASN A 158 8.38 -15.82 12.19
CA ASN A 158 9.46 -15.99 13.16
C ASN A 158 9.31 -17.29 13.95
N LYS A 159 10.34 -17.66 14.72
CA LYS A 159 10.33 -18.95 15.44
C LYS A 159 9.19 -19.12 16.45
N LYS A 160 8.75 -18.02 17.07
CA LYS A 160 7.65 -18.07 18.04
C LYS A 160 6.30 -18.40 17.38
N GLU A 161 6.16 -18.04 16.10
CA GLU A 161 4.92 -18.12 15.34
C GLU A 161 4.69 -19.49 14.67
N TYR A 162 5.65 -20.42 14.70
CA TYR A 162 5.40 -21.79 14.20
C TYR A 162 4.86 -22.74 15.28
N LEU A 163 4.81 -22.30 16.55
CA LEU A 163 4.38 -23.11 17.68
C LEU A 163 2.90 -22.90 18.04
N PHE A 164 2.14 -22.18 17.21
CA PHE A 164 0.73 -21.99 17.46
C PHE A 164 0.00 -23.34 17.49
N GLU A 165 -0.58 -23.68 18.63
CA GLU A 165 -1.53 -24.78 18.74
C GLU A 165 -2.87 -24.42 18.08
N GLU A 166 -3.22 -23.12 18.10
CA GLU A 166 -4.44 -22.56 17.51
C GLU A 166 -4.19 -21.12 17.04
N ILE A 167 -4.87 -20.70 15.96
CA ILE A 167 -4.91 -19.29 15.52
C ILE A 167 -6.20 -18.67 16.04
N GLN A 168 -6.11 -17.85 17.08
CA GLN A 168 -7.30 -17.20 17.66
C GLN A 168 -7.84 -16.06 16.78
N ASN A 169 -6.95 -15.22 16.27
CA ASN A 169 -7.31 -14.08 15.42
C ASN A 169 -6.18 -13.82 14.41
N PHE A 170 -6.56 -13.28 13.25
CA PHE A 170 -5.62 -12.81 12.24
C PHE A 170 -6.04 -11.46 11.68
N THR A 171 -5.12 -10.79 11.00
CA THR A 171 -5.40 -9.59 10.22
C THR A 171 -4.61 -9.64 8.93
N ILE A 172 -5.26 -9.35 7.81
CA ILE A 172 -4.61 -9.20 6.52
C ILE A 172 -4.40 -7.71 6.24
N THR A 173 -3.15 -7.32 5.98
CA THR A 173 -2.80 -5.96 5.60
C THR A 173 -2.56 -5.89 4.09
N PHE A 174 -3.11 -4.85 3.45
CA PHE A 174 -2.86 -4.56 2.05
C PHE A 174 -2.28 -3.16 1.89
N LYS A 175 -1.02 -3.08 1.46
CA LYS A 175 -0.29 -1.82 1.26
C LYS A 175 -0.66 -1.17 -0.07
N GLN A 176 -1.91 -0.75 -0.20
CA GLN A 176 -2.48 -0.15 -1.42
C GLN A 176 -1.61 0.99 -1.97
N ASN A 177 -1.24 1.96 -1.13
CA ASN A 177 -0.49 3.14 -1.55
C ASN A 177 0.90 2.77 -2.11
N ASP A 178 1.55 1.79 -1.49
CA ASP A 178 2.87 1.31 -1.92
C ASP A 178 2.77 0.60 -3.27
N LEU A 179 1.73 -0.22 -3.47
CA LEU A 179 1.45 -0.86 -4.76
C LEU A 179 1.24 0.19 -5.85
N GLU A 180 0.35 1.17 -5.62
CA GLU A 180 0.08 2.22 -6.60
C GLU A 180 1.34 3.02 -6.95
N LEU A 181 2.17 3.36 -5.95
CA LEU A 181 3.44 4.05 -6.17
C LEU A 181 4.42 3.20 -7.00
N MET A 182 4.55 1.91 -6.70
CA MET A 182 5.45 1.02 -7.44
C MET A 182 4.98 0.81 -8.88
N LEU A 183 3.67 0.66 -9.12
CA LEU A 183 3.12 0.58 -10.47
C LEU A 183 3.41 1.86 -11.27
N LYS A 184 3.25 3.05 -10.66
CA LYS A 184 3.62 4.31 -11.30
C LYS A 184 5.09 4.37 -11.66
N LYS A 185 5.98 3.94 -10.77
CA LYS A 185 7.43 3.86 -11.03
C LYS A 185 7.76 2.94 -12.19
N LEU A 186 7.11 1.77 -12.26
CA LEU A 186 7.31 0.81 -13.34
C LEU A 186 6.82 1.33 -14.69
N ILE A 187 5.62 1.91 -14.72
CA ILE A 187 5.06 2.52 -15.94
C ILE A 187 5.96 3.70 -16.40
N TYR A 188 6.44 4.53 -15.47
CA TYR A 188 7.37 5.62 -15.78
C TYR A 188 8.64 5.10 -16.46
N LYS A 189 9.16 3.96 -16.01
CA LYS A 189 10.32 3.27 -16.59
C LYS A 189 10.02 2.51 -17.88
N GLY A 190 8.80 2.57 -18.39
CA GLY A 190 8.39 1.96 -19.66
C GLY A 190 7.77 0.56 -19.54
N ALA A 191 7.54 0.04 -18.33
CA ALA A 191 6.89 -1.26 -18.16
C ALA A 191 5.45 -1.24 -18.65
N LYS A 192 5.02 -2.33 -19.28
CA LYS A 192 3.61 -2.54 -19.64
C LYS A 192 2.90 -3.19 -18.47
N VAL A 193 1.88 -2.50 -17.95
CA VAL A 193 1.07 -3.02 -16.85
C VAL A 193 -0.35 -3.29 -17.34
N LYS A 194 -0.87 -4.48 -17.06
CA LYS A 194 -2.22 -4.92 -17.46
C LYS A 194 -2.91 -5.67 -16.33
N LEU A 195 -4.23 -5.61 -16.29
CA LEU A 195 -5.04 -6.52 -15.48
C LEU A 195 -5.39 -7.74 -16.33
N ILE A 196 -4.84 -8.91 -15.98
CA ILE A 196 -5.32 -10.17 -16.54
C ILE A 196 -6.57 -10.55 -15.75
N LYS A 197 -7.62 -10.97 -16.45
CA LYS A 197 -8.87 -11.44 -15.86
C LYS A 197 -9.14 -12.85 -16.35
N SER A 198 -9.45 -13.77 -15.45
CA SER A 198 -10.03 -15.05 -15.87
C SER A 198 -11.50 -14.83 -16.23
N PHE A 199 -11.88 -15.14 -17.47
CA PHE A 199 -13.30 -15.20 -17.84
C PHE A 199 -13.93 -16.44 -17.18
N PHE A 200 -15.16 -16.29 -16.70
CA PHE A 200 -15.89 -17.31 -15.91
C PHE A 200 -16.24 -18.61 -16.68
N ASN A 201 -15.74 -18.78 -17.91
CA ASN A 201 -16.07 -19.92 -18.76
C ASN A 201 -14.80 -20.65 -19.17
N HIS A 202 -14.77 -21.92 -18.79
CA HIS A 202 -13.73 -22.93 -19.00
C HIS A 202 -12.79 -23.12 -17.82
N SER A 203 -12.82 -24.37 -17.36
CA SER A 203 -11.86 -25.00 -16.47
C SER A 203 -10.44 -24.51 -16.73
N ASP A 204 -9.72 -24.26 -15.64
CA ASP A 204 -8.28 -24.03 -15.59
C ASP A 204 -7.84 -22.57 -15.75
N SER A 205 -8.36 -21.69 -14.89
CA SER A 205 -7.52 -21.00 -13.87
C SER A 205 -8.16 -19.68 -13.40
N TYR A 206 -8.35 -19.53 -12.08
CA TYR A 206 -8.77 -18.30 -11.43
C TYR A 206 -7.61 -17.28 -11.37
N ASN A 207 -7.16 -16.87 -12.55
CA ASN A 207 -5.96 -16.08 -12.80
C ASN A 207 -6.30 -14.61 -13.09
N THR A 208 -7.11 -14.01 -12.22
CA THR A 208 -7.15 -12.54 -12.17
C THR A 208 -5.95 -12.05 -11.38
N GLY A 209 -5.27 -11.03 -11.90
CA GLY A 209 -4.18 -10.36 -11.19
C GLY A 209 -3.45 -9.31 -12.03
N ILE A 210 -2.63 -8.50 -11.37
CA ILE A 210 -1.83 -7.47 -12.04
C ILE A 210 -0.61 -8.14 -12.68
N TYR A 211 -0.47 -7.90 -13.97
CA TYR A 211 0.65 -8.37 -14.79
C TYR A 211 1.54 -7.19 -15.18
N ILE A 212 2.85 -7.39 -15.04
CA ILE A 212 3.89 -6.44 -15.43
C ILE A 212 4.83 -7.12 -16.42
N ASP A 213 5.05 -6.46 -17.56
CA ASP A 213 6.04 -6.83 -18.58
C ASP A 213 7.11 -5.74 -18.64
N MET A 214 8.34 -6.09 -18.27
CA MET A 214 9.54 -5.24 -18.33
C MET A 214 10.48 -5.64 -19.49
N HIS A 215 9.97 -6.30 -20.53
CA HIS A 215 10.70 -6.88 -21.67
C HIS A 215 11.65 -8.03 -21.36
N GLN A 216 12.37 -7.97 -20.24
CA GLN A 216 13.32 -9.01 -19.80
C GLN A 216 12.73 -9.92 -18.74
N ASP A 217 11.83 -9.38 -17.91
CA ASP A 217 11.16 -10.10 -16.85
C ASP A 217 9.65 -9.83 -16.91
N GLU A 218 8.88 -10.86 -16.60
CA GLU A 218 7.43 -10.79 -16.47
C GLU A 218 7.02 -11.19 -15.06
N ILE A 219 6.15 -10.40 -14.44
CA ILE A 219 5.64 -10.68 -13.10
C ILE A 219 4.12 -10.74 -13.15
N PHE A 220 3.57 -11.84 -12.66
CA PHE A 220 2.12 -12.04 -12.54
C PHE A 220 1.69 -12.06 -11.08
N LYS A 221 0.50 -11.51 -10.79
CA LYS A 221 -0.04 -11.26 -9.45
C LYS A 221 0.87 -10.37 -8.60
N TYR A 222 1.34 -9.27 -9.19
CA TYR A 222 2.25 -8.35 -8.51
C TYR A 222 1.69 -7.76 -7.20
N GLU A 223 0.37 -7.63 -7.10
CA GLU A 223 -0.34 -7.19 -5.90
C GLU A 223 -0.03 -8.05 -4.67
N ASN A 224 0.32 -9.33 -4.84
CA ASN A 224 0.61 -10.25 -3.74
C ASN A 224 1.81 -9.81 -2.90
N SER A 225 2.79 -9.13 -3.50
CA SER A 225 3.95 -8.60 -2.77
C SER A 225 3.60 -7.47 -1.79
N PHE A 226 2.36 -6.98 -1.83
CA PHE A 226 1.85 -5.91 -0.97
C PHE A 226 0.80 -6.41 0.02
N LEU A 227 0.57 -7.72 0.06
CA LEU A 227 -0.29 -8.40 1.02
C LEU A 227 0.54 -9.07 2.10
N ASN A 228 0.05 -9.03 3.34
CA ASN A 228 0.68 -9.67 4.48
C ASN A 228 -0.39 -10.10 5.50
N ILE A 229 -0.19 -11.22 6.18
CA ILE A 229 -1.06 -11.71 7.26
C ILE A 229 -0.30 -11.74 8.58
N SER A 230 -0.87 -11.12 9.61
CA SER A 230 -0.39 -11.20 10.99
C SER A 230 -1.37 -12.03 11.82
N ILE A 231 -0.82 -12.82 12.76
CA ILE A 231 -1.60 -13.47 13.81
C ILE A 231 -1.53 -12.56 15.04
N ASN A 232 -2.69 -12.19 15.58
CA ASN A 232 -2.78 -11.30 16.73
C ASN A 232 -2.96 -12.17 17.98
N ASP A 233 -1.87 -12.41 18.68
CA ASP A 233 -1.88 -13.20 19.90
C ASP A 233 -2.22 -12.29 21.09
N LYS A 234 -3.31 -12.58 21.82
CA LYS A 234 -3.71 -11.83 23.02
C LYS A 234 -2.79 -12.09 24.23
N SER A 235 -1.75 -12.89 24.05
CA SER A 235 -0.91 -13.43 25.12
C SER A 235 0.09 -12.43 25.74
N ASN A 236 0.13 -11.17 25.32
CA ASN A 236 1.07 -10.16 25.83
C ASN A 236 0.43 -8.98 26.61
N GLU A 237 -0.85 -9.05 27.00
CA GLU A 237 -1.47 -8.01 27.84
C GLU A 237 -1.48 -8.34 29.35
N GLU A 238 -0.95 -9.48 29.79
CA GLU A 238 -0.95 -9.88 31.22
C GLU A 238 0.41 -9.82 31.93
N GLU A 239 1.43 -9.16 31.36
CA GLU A 239 2.64 -8.78 32.11
C GLU A 239 2.81 -7.25 32.12
N SER A 240 1.96 -6.58 32.91
CA SER A 240 2.15 -5.20 33.41
C SER A 240 2.53 -5.23 34.88
#